data_AF-A0A9P3AY63-F1
#
_entry.id   AF-A0A9P3AY63-F1
#
_cell.length_a   1.000
_cell.length_b   1.000
_cell.length_c   1.000
_cell.angle_alpha   90.00
_cell.angle_beta   90.00
_cell.angle_gamma   90.00
#
_symmetry.space_group_name_H-M   'P 1'
#
loop_
_entity.id
_entity.type
_entity.pdbx_description
1 polymer ?
#
loop_
_entity_poly.entity_id
_entity_poly.type
_entity_poly.pdbx_seq_one_letter_code
_entity_poly.pdbx_strand_id
1 'polypeptide(L)'
;MLIPRPPVTEEMPQNLCADAGYVGKTTKLQMEEWGYTPHVRSRGEEIDAKAKNPTYKPRRRVVEACHSWRNRFRKLLVRYEKTDRSYTALVMIASAIIAFRKVKGETNIIYG
;
A
#
# COMPACT_ATOMS: atom_id res chain seq x y z
N MET A 1 -7.03 0.37 18.17
CA MET A 1 -8.39 0.88 17.88
C MET A 1 -8.91 0.08 16.70
N LEU A 2 -9.99 -0.69 16.90
CA LEU A 2 -10.59 -1.49 15.84
C LEU A 2 -11.60 -0.60 15.11
N ILE A 3 -11.30 -0.24 13.87
CA ILE A 3 -12.18 0.59 13.04
C ILE A 3 -13.13 -0.38 12.32
N PRO A 4 -14.46 -0.26 12.49
CA PRO A 4 -15.40 -1.15 11.82
C PRO A 4 -15.30 -0.96 10.30
N ARG A 5 -15.46 -2.06 9.57
CA ARG A 5 -15.48 -2.01 8.11
C ARG A 5 -16.68 -1.18 7.65
N PRO A 6 -16.49 -0.16 6.78
CA PRO A 6 -17.61 0.60 6.25
C PRO A 6 -18.51 -0.30 5.39
N PRO A 7 -19.82 -0.02 5.31
CA PRO A 7 -20.73 -0.79 4.46
C PRO A 7 -20.34 -0.66 2.99
N VAL A 8 -20.44 -1.77 2.24
CA VAL A 8 -20.25 -1.78 0.79
C VAL A 8 -21.56 -1.32 0.15
N THR A 9 -21.51 -0.27 -0.66
CA THR A 9 -22.67 0.26 -1.42
C THR A 9 -22.27 0.40 -2.88
N GLU A 10 -23.24 0.51 -3.79
CA GLU A 10 -22.95 0.71 -5.22
C GLU A 10 -22.16 2.01 -5.48
N GLU A 11 -22.40 3.05 -4.67
CA GLU A 11 -21.68 4.32 -4.75
C GLU A 11 -20.27 4.27 -4.13
N MET A 12 -20.04 3.35 -3.18
CA MET A 12 -18.75 3.15 -2.51
C MET A 12 -18.31 1.68 -2.56
N PRO A 13 -17.97 1.17 -3.77
CA PRO A 13 -17.48 -0.18 -3.90
C PRO A 13 -16.10 -0.32 -3.24
N GLN A 14 -15.89 -1.42 -2.53
CA GLN A 14 -14.60 -1.70 -1.90
C GLN A 14 -13.69 -2.43 -2.87
N ASN A 15 -12.77 -1.67 -3.46
CA ASN A 15 -11.81 -2.18 -4.42
C ASN A 15 -10.64 -2.85 -3.69
N LEU A 16 -10.29 -4.08 -4.10
CA LEU A 16 -9.12 -4.80 -3.60
C LEU A 16 -8.12 -5.01 -4.73
N CYS A 17 -6.93 -4.44 -4.60
CA CYS A 17 -5.84 -4.73 -5.53
C CYS A 17 -4.96 -5.85 -4.95
N ALA A 18 -4.82 -6.95 -5.68
CA ALA A 18 -4.04 -8.11 -5.26
C ALA A 18 -2.98 -8.49 -6.30
N ASP A 19 -1.96 -9.21 -5.83
CA ASP A 19 -0.82 -9.64 -6.66
C ASP A 19 -1.20 -10.70 -7.71
N ALA A 20 -0.38 -10.86 -8.75
CA ALA A 20 -0.56 -11.87 -9.79
C ALA A 20 -0.58 -13.32 -9.24
N GLY A 21 0.00 -13.59 -8.07
CA GLY A 21 -0.15 -14.87 -7.39
C GLY A 21 -1.60 -15.22 -7.01
N TYR A 22 -2.51 -14.24 -7.04
CA TYR A 22 -3.92 -14.38 -6.69
C TYR A 22 -4.86 -14.42 -7.89
N VAL A 23 -4.34 -14.65 -9.11
CA VAL A 23 -5.16 -14.75 -10.35
C VAL A 23 -6.12 -15.96 -10.32
N GLY A 24 -5.89 -16.93 -9.43
CA GLY A 24 -6.70 -18.14 -9.30
C GLY A 24 -8.20 -17.87 -9.09
N LYS A 25 -9.04 -18.71 -9.72
CA LYS A 25 -10.52 -18.62 -9.60
C LYS A 25 -10.99 -18.68 -8.16
N THR A 26 -10.39 -19.53 -7.34
CA THR A 26 -10.70 -19.68 -5.92
C THR A 26 -10.48 -18.38 -5.16
N THR A 27 -9.35 -17.72 -5.36
CA THR A 27 -9.05 -16.46 -4.69
C THR A 27 -9.99 -15.35 -5.14
N LYS A 28 -10.31 -15.27 -6.43
CA LYS A 28 -11.26 -14.29 -6.95
C LYS A 28 -12.64 -14.45 -6.28
N LEU A 29 -13.14 -15.68 -6.19
CA LEU A 29 -14.41 -15.98 -5.53
C LEU A 29 -14.40 -15.57 -4.05
N GLN A 30 -13.32 -15.86 -3.32
CA GLN A 30 -13.19 -15.45 -1.92
C GLN A 30 -13.22 -13.93 -1.75
N MET A 31 -12.57 -13.18 -2.65
CA MET A 31 -12.58 -11.72 -2.62
C MET A 31 -14.00 -11.16 -2.85
N GLU A 32 -14.72 -11.73 -3.81
CA GLU A 32 -16.11 -11.35 -4.13
C GLU A 32 -17.07 -11.73 -3.00
N GLU A 33 -16.94 -12.93 -2.41
CA GLU A 33 -17.72 -13.37 -1.25
C GLU A 33 -17.53 -12.45 -0.05
N TRP A 34 -16.31 -11.92 0.11
CA TRP A 34 -16.00 -10.92 1.13
C TRP A 34 -16.47 -9.51 0.74
N GLY A 35 -17.18 -9.33 -0.38
CA GLY A 35 -17.72 -8.04 -0.82
C GLY A 35 -16.67 -7.07 -1.36
N TYR A 36 -15.54 -7.57 -1.86
CA TYR A 36 -14.54 -6.76 -2.55
C TYR A 36 -14.69 -6.88 -4.06
N THR A 37 -14.40 -5.80 -4.77
CA THR A 37 -14.19 -5.81 -6.22
C THR A 37 -12.72 -6.14 -6.51
N PRO A 38 -12.39 -7.35 -7.00
CA PRO A 38 -11.02 -7.77 -7.17
C PRO A 38 -10.38 -7.13 -8.42
N HIS A 39 -9.25 -6.47 -8.20
CA HIS A 39 -8.36 -5.95 -9.24
C HIS A 39 -7.05 -6.73 -9.20
N VAL A 40 -7.08 -7.92 -9.79
CA VAL A 40 -5.90 -8.76 -9.99
C VAL A 40 -5.50 -8.64 -11.45
N ARG A 41 -4.31 -8.11 -11.71
CA ARG A 41 -3.73 -8.08 -13.07
C ARG A 41 -2.47 -8.91 -13.09
N SER A 42 -2.34 -9.72 -14.13
CA SER A 42 -1.09 -10.40 -14.42
C SER A 42 -0.01 -9.40 -14.85
N ARG A 43 1.26 -9.83 -14.76
CA ARG A 43 2.40 -9.01 -15.20
C ARG A 43 2.30 -8.65 -16.70
N GLY A 44 1.78 -9.55 -17.52
CA GLY A 44 1.57 -9.32 -18.97
C GLY A 44 0.52 -8.25 -19.24
N GLU A 45 -0.65 -8.34 -18.58
CA GLU A 45 -1.71 -7.33 -18.72
C GLU A 45 -1.27 -5.95 -18.23
N GLU A 46 -0.38 -5.87 -17.23
CA GLU A 46 0.19 -4.59 -16.79
C GLU A 46 1.14 -3.99 -17.84
N ILE A 47 1.94 -4.82 -18.51
CA ILE A 47 2.82 -4.40 -19.61
C ILE A 47 1.97 -3.87 -20.77
N ASP A 48 0.95 -4.62 -21.18
CA ASP A 48 0.05 -4.22 -22.26
C ASP A 48 -0.74 -2.96 -21.91
N ALA A 49 -1.21 -2.82 -20.68
CA ALA A 49 -1.91 -1.62 -20.24
C ALA A 49 -1.01 -0.38 -20.25
N LYS A 50 0.27 -0.52 -19.90
CA LYS A 50 1.25 0.57 -20.01
C LYS A 50 1.57 0.92 -21.45
N ALA A 51 1.66 -0.08 -22.34
CA ALA A 51 1.87 0.14 -23.76
C ALA A 51 0.67 0.87 -24.40
N LYS A 52 -0.56 0.49 -24.03
CA LYS A 52 -1.79 1.09 -24.54
C LYS A 52 -2.09 2.49 -23.99
N ASN A 53 -1.73 2.75 -22.74
CA ASN A 53 -1.92 4.07 -22.12
C ASN A 53 -0.64 4.54 -21.39
N PRO A 54 0.19 5.36 -22.05
CA PRO A 54 1.43 5.87 -21.48
C PRO A 54 1.22 6.74 -20.22
N THR A 55 0.03 7.29 -20.01
CA THR A 55 -0.29 8.10 -18.82
C THR A 55 -0.79 7.27 -17.64
N TYR A 56 -1.04 5.97 -17.84
CA TYR A 56 -1.51 5.07 -16.79
C TYR A 56 -0.42 4.89 -15.72
N LYS A 57 -0.71 5.32 -14.49
CA LYS A 57 0.15 5.12 -13.32
C LYS A 57 -0.38 3.96 -12.49
N PRO A 58 0.29 2.79 -12.47
CA PRO A 58 -0.10 1.68 -11.61
C PRO A 58 0.03 2.10 -10.14
N ARG A 59 -1.07 2.11 -9.40
CA ARG A 59 -1.08 2.48 -7.97
C ARG A 59 -0.55 1.37 -7.05
N ARG A 60 -0.42 0.14 -7.56
CA ARG A 60 0.10 -1.02 -6.83
C ARG A 60 1.48 -0.77 -6.21
N ARG A 61 2.40 -0.14 -6.96
CA ARG A 61 3.77 0.13 -6.51
C ARG A 61 3.84 1.05 -5.31
N VAL A 62 2.77 1.79 -4.97
CA VAL A 62 2.75 2.69 -3.82
C VAL A 62 2.85 1.90 -2.52
N VAL A 63 2.13 0.78 -2.40
CA VAL A 63 2.18 -0.07 -1.21
C VAL A 63 3.57 -0.70 -1.05
N GLU A 64 4.08 -1.29 -2.13
CA GLU A 64 5.43 -1.88 -2.17
C GLU A 64 6.50 -0.83 -1.86
N ALA A 65 6.41 0.36 -2.43
CA ALA A 65 7.31 1.48 -2.14
C ALA A 65 7.23 1.88 -0.66
N CYS A 66 6.03 1.95 -0.08
CA CYS A 66 5.84 2.27 1.33
C CYS A 66 6.47 1.21 2.25
N HIS A 67 6.31 -0.08 1.94
CA HIS A 67 7.00 -1.16 2.66
C HIS A 67 8.51 -1.06 2.50
N SER A 68 8.99 -0.79 1.28
CA SER A 68 10.40 -0.59 0.98
C SER A 68 11.01 0.59 1.76
N TRP A 69 10.26 1.68 1.95
CA TRP A 69 10.68 2.83 2.76
C TRP A 69 10.78 2.46 4.23
N ARG A 70 9.79 1.74 4.77
CA ARG A 70 9.79 1.27 6.17
C ARG A 70 10.95 0.32 6.44
N ASN A 71 11.26 -0.60 5.52
CA ASN A 71 12.39 -1.53 5.67
C ASN A 71 13.76 -0.82 5.64
N ARG A 72 13.87 0.34 4.99
CA ARG A 72 15.10 1.15 5.00
C ARG A 72 15.24 2.04 6.24
N PHE A 73 14.17 2.22 7.02
CA PHE A 73 14.21 3.01 8.23
C PHE A 73 14.82 2.16 9.37
N ARG A 74 16.13 2.32 9.62
CA ARG A 74 16.91 1.47 10.55
C ARG A 74 16.26 1.26 11.92
N LYS A 75 15.62 2.30 12.47
CA LYS A 75 14.93 2.24 13.77
C LYS A 75 13.64 1.40 13.76
N LEU A 76 13.02 1.17 12.59
CA LEU A 76 11.87 0.28 12.43
C LEU A 76 12.26 -1.15 12.00
N LEU A 77 13.46 -1.34 11.44
CA LEU A 77 13.93 -2.64 10.95
C LEU A 77 13.96 -3.68 12.07
N VAL A 78 14.45 -3.30 13.24
CA VAL A 78 14.45 -4.13 14.45
C VAL A 78 13.49 -3.53 15.46
N ARG A 79 12.49 -4.32 15.88
CA ARG A 79 11.51 -3.89 16.88
C ARG A 79 12.11 -3.96 18.28
N TYR A 80 12.47 -2.81 18.83
CA TYR A 80 12.88 -2.66 20.24
C TYR A 80 11.73 -2.22 21.15
N GLU A 81 10.61 -1.77 20.59
CA GLU A 81 9.49 -1.22 21.35
C GLU A 81 8.73 -2.33 22.10
N LYS A 82 8.65 -2.20 23.43
CA LYS A 82 8.00 -3.17 24.32
C LYS A 82 6.48 -3.19 24.18
N THR A 83 5.85 -2.06 23.87
CA THR A 83 4.40 -1.94 23.73
C THR A 83 4.00 -1.81 22.26
N ASP A 84 2.78 -2.25 21.95
CA ASP A 84 2.14 -2.06 20.65
C ASP A 84 1.89 -0.57 20.36
N ARG A 85 1.51 0.21 21.38
CA ARG A 85 1.29 1.65 21.25
C ARG A 85 2.55 2.41 20.85
N SER A 86 3.68 2.12 21.49
CA SER A 86 4.96 2.77 21.16
C SER A 86 5.43 2.39 19.76
N TYR A 87 5.29 1.12 19.38
CA TYR A 87 5.60 0.67 18.02
C TYR A 87 4.73 1.38 16.97
N THR A 88 3.42 1.47 17.21
CA THR A 88 2.48 2.13 16.31
C THR A 88 2.80 3.62 16.14
N ALA A 89 3.09 4.31 17.25
CA ALA A 89 3.50 5.72 17.21
C ALA A 89 4.80 5.91 16.41
N LEU A 90 5.79 5.03 16.60
CA LEU A 90 7.05 5.07 15.85
C LEU A 90 6.83 4.84 14.35
N VAL A 91 5.94 3.92 13.96
CA VAL A 91 5.57 3.68 12.55
C VAL A 91 4.92 4.92 11.93
N MET A 92 4.03 5.59 12.67
CA MET A 92 3.38 6.82 12.21
C MET A 92 4.41 7.95 12.04
N ILE A 93 5.29 8.16 13.02
CA ILE A 93 6.35 9.19 12.97
C ILE A 93 7.31 8.92 11.80
N ALA A 94 7.78 7.69 11.64
CA ALA A 94 8.66 7.34 10.52
C ALA A 94 7.98 7.58 9.17
N SER A 95 6.69 7.24 9.04
CA SER A 95 5.92 7.48 7.81
C SER A 95 5.79 8.98 7.51
N ALA A 96 5.54 9.80 8.53
CA ALA A 96 5.51 11.26 8.38
C ALA A 96 6.86 11.84 7.94
N ILE A 97 7.97 11.41 8.55
CA ILE A 97 9.33 11.84 8.19
C ILE A 97 9.66 11.43 6.75
N ILE A 98 9.35 10.19 6.36
CA ILE A 98 9.58 9.69 5.00
C ILE A 98 8.78 10.51 3.99
N ALA A 99 7.50 10.77 4.26
CA ALA A 99 6.65 11.57 3.39
C ALA A 99 7.19 12.99 3.25
N PHE A 100 7.58 13.63 4.36
CA PHE A 100 8.17 14.96 4.36
C PHE A 100 9.44 15.03 3.50
N ARG A 101 10.36 14.06 3.64
CA ARG A 101 11.60 13.97 2.82
C ARG A 101 11.35 13.71 1.33
N LYS A 102 10.14 13.32 0.93
CA LYS A 102 9.77 13.06 -0.48
C LYS A 102 9.14 14.26 -1.17
N VAL A 103 8.69 15.26 -0.41
CA VAL A 103 8.19 16.52 -0.96
C VAL A 103 9.38 17.29 -1.55
N LYS A 104 9.26 17.75 -2.79
CA LYS A 104 10.29 18.62 -3.40
C LYS A 104 10.19 20.01 -2.74
N GLY A 105 11.16 20.36 -1.91
CA GLY A 105 11.32 21.69 -1.33
C GLY A 105 12.76 22.18 -1.52
N GLU A 106 12.98 23.50 -1.41
CA GLU A 106 14.29 24.15 -1.59
C GLU A 106 15.33 23.72 -0.55
N THR A 107 14.88 23.20 0.60
CA THR A 107 15.74 22.79 1.72
C THR A 107 15.39 21.36 2.18
N ASN A 108 16.22 20.39 1.80
CA ASN A 108 16.21 19.05 2.41
C ASN A 108 16.99 19.06 3.74
N ILE A 109 16.59 19.91 4.67
CA ILE A 109 17.25 20.02 5.98
C ILE A 109 16.52 19.11 6.96
N ILE A 110 16.90 17.84 6.98
CA ILE A 110 16.85 17.05 8.21
C ILE A 110 18.10 16.15 8.18
N TYR A 111 19.20 16.67 8.75
CA TYR A 111 20.36 15.85 9.07
C TYR A 111 19.96 14.77 10.08
N GLY A 112 20.43 13.57 9.80
CA GLY A 112 20.22 12.34 10.57
C GLY A 112 20.74 11.17 9.76
#